data_AF-A0A7R9ZM34-F1
#
_entry.id   AF-A0A7R9ZM34-F1
#
_cell.length_a   1.000
_cell.length_b   1.000
_cell.length_c   1.000
_cell.angle_alpha   90.00
_cell.angle_beta   90.00
_cell.angle_gamma   90.00
#
_symmetry.space_group_name_H-M   'P 1'
#
loop_
_entity.id
_entity.type
_entity.pdbx_description
1 polymer ?
#
loop_
_entity_poly.entity_id
_entity_poly.type
_entity_poly.pdbx_seq_one_letter_code
_entity_poly.pdbx_strand_id
1 'polypeptide(L)'
;MFGGIITRDPNNPHSERLEGTDFANTQYWANNFNDMMSGMNVLFNLLVINNWQICAYGIEAAADTRWVRWYFFAFHVLGVVLINNLVQAVVINAFFQQLENRRNSTEDVVVEGEAIIRQQTALFDATEVTGTKTGASGGYVARIQAIHSDIDVNEREQLKTLFTNSSRSSNNLAGDAGDNDDAKA
;
A
#
# COMPACT_ATOMS: atom_id res chain seq x y z
N MET A 1 -7.21 -0.67 -40.87
CA MET A 1 -8.61 -0.22 -40.65
C MET A 1 -8.71 1.30 -40.52
N PHE A 2 -7.78 1.96 -39.81
CA PHE A 2 -7.84 3.40 -39.53
C PHE A 2 -6.60 4.19 -40.01
N GLY A 3 -5.80 3.63 -40.90
CA GLY A 3 -4.62 4.31 -41.42
C GLY A 3 -5.00 5.28 -42.53
N GLY A 4 -4.55 6.53 -42.43
CA GLY A 4 -4.73 7.57 -43.43
C GLY A 4 -6.12 8.23 -43.47
N ILE A 5 -7.04 7.85 -42.57
CA ILE A 5 -8.40 8.41 -42.54
C ILE A 5 -8.48 9.78 -41.86
N ILE A 6 -7.62 10.04 -40.87
CA ILE A 6 -7.52 11.36 -40.24
C ILE A 6 -6.44 12.12 -41.01
N THR A 7 -6.88 13.13 -41.76
CA THR A 7 -6.02 14.00 -42.56
C THR A 7 -6.53 15.44 -42.49
N ARG A 8 -5.61 16.39 -42.71
CA ARG A 8 -5.89 17.83 -42.79
C ARG A 8 -5.85 18.36 -44.23
N ASP A 9 -5.64 17.48 -45.20
CA ASP A 9 -5.55 17.88 -46.61
C ASP A 9 -6.94 18.30 -47.11
N PRO A 10 -7.13 19.59 -47.50
CA PRO A 10 -8.41 20.08 -47.99
C PRO A 10 -8.88 19.39 -49.28
N ASN A 11 -7.96 18.76 -50.02
CA ASN A 11 -8.29 18.04 -51.26
C ASN A 11 -8.72 16.59 -51.01
N ASN A 12 -8.69 16.12 -49.76
CA ASN A 12 -9.05 14.76 -49.42
C ASN A 12 -10.50 14.69 -48.91
N PRO A 13 -11.36 13.84 -49.49
CA PRO A 13 -12.76 13.70 -49.06
C PRO A 13 -12.93 13.24 -47.60
N HIS A 14 -11.90 12.67 -46.97
CA HIS A 14 -11.91 12.34 -45.55
C HIS A 14 -11.80 13.57 -44.64
N SER A 15 -11.11 14.63 -45.08
CA SER A 15 -10.97 15.89 -44.32
C SER A 15 -12.28 16.66 -44.27
N GLU A 16 -13.00 16.74 -45.39
CA GLU A 16 -14.29 17.44 -45.49
C GLU A 16 -15.32 16.88 -44.49
N ARG A 17 -15.29 15.57 -44.24
CA ARG A 17 -16.19 14.89 -43.29
C ARG A 17 -15.89 15.22 -41.82
N LEU A 18 -14.68 15.69 -41.54
CA LEU A 18 -14.25 16.10 -40.20
C LEU A 18 -14.52 17.59 -39.96
N GLU A 19 -14.69 18.39 -41.01
CA GLU A 19 -14.96 19.82 -40.89
C GLU A 19 -16.30 20.07 -40.17
N GLY A 20 -16.28 20.99 -39.20
CA GLY A 20 -17.45 21.29 -38.37
C GLY A 20 -17.72 20.30 -37.23
N THR A 21 -16.99 19.19 -37.14
CA THR A 21 -17.09 18.27 -35.98
C THR A 21 -16.34 18.81 -34.76
N ASP A 22 -16.76 18.39 -33.55
CA ASP A 22 -16.05 18.72 -32.31
C ASP A 22 -14.59 18.25 -32.30
N PHE A 23 -14.28 17.20 -33.07
CA PHE A 23 -12.92 16.72 -33.26
C PHE A 23 -12.03 17.76 -33.95
N ALA A 24 -12.52 18.37 -35.04
CA ALA A 24 -11.81 19.43 -35.75
C ALA A 24 -11.77 20.73 -34.93
N ASN A 25 -12.87 21.09 -34.26
CA ASN A 25 -12.95 22.28 -33.40
C ASN A 25 -11.97 22.22 -32.23
N THR A 26 -11.79 21.04 -31.63
CA THR A 26 -10.88 20.81 -30.49
C THR A 26 -9.44 20.50 -30.94
N GLN A 27 -9.16 20.54 -32.24
CA GLN A 27 -7.82 20.32 -32.82
C GLN A 27 -7.20 18.95 -32.49
N TYR A 28 -8.02 17.89 -32.37
CA TYR A 28 -7.57 16.54 -32.01
C TYR A 28 -6.85 15.75 -33.12
N TRP A 29 -6.26 16.41 -34.09
CA TRP A 29 -5.61 15.81 -35.25
C TRP A 29 -4.46 14.83 -34.92
N ALA A 30 -3.80 15.00 -33.77
CA ALA A 30 -2.79 14.08 -33.28
C ALA A 30 -3.38 12.72 -32.84
N ASN A 31 -4.69 12.66 -32.61
CA ASN A 31 -5.40 11.44 -32.28
C ASN A 31 -5.79 10.72 -33.58
N ASN A 32 -4.81 10.09 -34.19
CA ASN A 32 -4.98 9.32 -35.42
C ASN A 32 -4.29 7.95 -35.33
N PHE A 33 -4.61 7.07 -36.27
CA PHE A 33 -4.01 5.73 -36.39
C PHE A 33 -3.16 5.63 -37.66
N ASN A 34 -2.52 6.74 -38.09
CA ASN A 34 -1.68 6.77 -39.29
C ASN A 34 -0.33 6.08 -39.06
N ASP A 35 0.14 6.08 -37.81
CA ASP A 35 1.37 5.43 -37.38
C ASP A 35 1.20 4.78 -36.00
N MET A 36 2.13 3.90 -35.63
CA MET A 36 2.09 3.15 -34.37
C MET A 36 2.09 4.08 -33.13
N MET A 37 2.88 5.15 -33.16
CA MET A 37 3.06 6.03 -32.01
C MET A 37 1.82 6.89 -31.78
N SER A 38 1.26 7.47 -32.84
CA SER A 38 -0.02 8.17 -32.80
C SER A 38 -1.15 7.24 -32.37
N GLY A 39 -1.16 5.99 -32.85
CA GLY A 39 -2.11 4.97 -32.41
C GLY A 39 -2.02 4.66 -30.91
N MET A 40 -0.80 4.52 -30.37
CA MET A 40 -0.58 4.37 -28.93
C MET A 40 -1.10 5.57 -28.14
N ASN A 41 -0.87 6.79 -28.63
CA ASN A 41 -1.41 8.00 -28.01
C ASN A 41 -2.95 7.98 -27.98
N VAL A 42 -3.62 7.57 -29.06
CA VAL A 42 -5.08 7.42 -29.09
C VAL A 42 -5.56 6.41 -28.04
N LEU A 43 -4.92 5.23 -27.97
CA LEU A 43 -5.28 4.19 -27.00
C LEU A 43 -5.07 4.65 -25.56
N PHE A 44 -4.01 5.41 -25.28
CA PHE A 44 -3.78 6.02 -23.98
C PHE A 44 -4.88 7.03 -23.62
N ASN A 45 -5.24 7.93 -24.54
CA ASN A 45 -6.32 8.90 -24.30
C ASN A 45 -7.67 8.19 -24.06
N LEU A 46 -7.95 7.10 -24.79
CA LEU A 46 -9.14 6.26 -24.56
C LEU A 46 -9.13 5.61 -23.17
N LEU A 47 -7.95 5.20 -22.66
CA LEU A 47 -7.80 4.60 -21.34
C LEU A 47 -8.11 5.59 -20.20
N VAL A 48 -7.73 6.87 -20.39
CA VAL A 48 -7.99 7.93 -19.42
C VAL A 48 -9.47 8.34 -19.39
N ILE A 49 -10.28 7.93 -20.38
CA ILE A 49 -11.71 8.25 -20.53
C ILE A 49 -11.97 9.77 -20.71
N ASN A 50 -10.94 10.60 -20.82
CA ASN A 50 -11.14 12.03 -21.03
C ASN A 50 -11.45 12.31 -22.50
N ASN A 51 -12.59 12.95 -22.79
CA ASN A 51 -13.03 13.34 -24.13
C ASN A 51 -13.00 12.21 -25.18
N TRP A 52 -13.06 10.97 -24.72
CA TRP A 52 -12.93 9.78 -25.56
C TRP A 52 -14.03 9.69 -26.63
N GLN A 53 -15.21 10.20 -26.31
CA GLN A 53 -16.36 10.27 -27.21
C GLN A 53 -16.04 11.14 -28.42
N ILE A 54 -15.41 12.30 -28.23
CA ILE A 54 -15.05 13.22 -29.33
C ILE A 54 -14.06 12.54 -30.28
N CYS A 55 -13.06 11.83 -29.73
CA CYS A 55 -12.13 11.03 -30.53
C CYS A 55 -12.82 9.89 -31.29
N ALA A 56 -13.70 9.13 -30.63
CA ALA A 56 -14.43 8.03 -31.25
C ALA A 56 -15.37 8.52 -32.36
N TYR A 57 -16.10 9.62 -32.12
CA TYR A 57 -16.98 10.25 -33.11
C TYR A 57 -16.20 10.84 -34.28
N GLY A 58 -15.04 11.47 -34.04
CA GLY A 58 -14.18 11.97 -35.11
C GLY A 58 -13.69 10.85 -36.03
N ILE A 59 -13.25 9.73 -35.45
CA ILE A 59 -12.79 8.57 -36.24
C ILE A 59 -13.96 7.88 -36.95
N GLU A 60 -15.15 7.82 -36.34
CA GLU A 60 -16.37 7.33 -36.98
C GLU A 60 -16.76 8.20 -38.19
N ALA A 61 -16.75 9.53 -38.03
CA ALA A 61 -17.09 10.48 -39.09
C ALA A 61 -16.11 10.39 -40.27
N ALA A 62 -14.81 10.28 -40.00
CA ALA A 62 -13.79 10.13 -41.04
C ALA A 62 -13.90 8.80 -41.80
N ALA A 63 -14.24 7.72 -41.09
CA ALA A 63 -14.35 6.37 -41.64
C ALA A 63 -15.71 6.06 -42.29
N ASP A 64 -16.74 6.93 -42.09
CA ASP A 64 -18.08 6.82 -42.68
C ASP A 64 -18.75 5.45 -42.47
N THR A 65 -18.44 4.80 -41.35
CA THR A 65 -18.89 3.44 -41.05
C THR A 65 -19.27 3.29 -39.58
N ARG A 66 -20.52 2.89 -39.33
CA ARG A 66 -21.04 2.67 -37.96
C ARG A 66 -20.36 1.51 -37.22
N TRP A 67 -19.68 0.62 -37.94
CA TRP A 67 -18.91 -0.50 -37.37
C TRP A 67 -17.76 -0.04 -36.48
N VAL A 68 -17.23 1.16 -36.75
CA VAL A 68 -16.16 1.77 -35.96
C VAL A 68 -16.57 1.99 -34.50
N ARG A 69 -17.84 2.33 -34.27
CA ARG A 69 -18.38 2.52 -32.92
C ARG A 69 -18.30 1.26 -32.07
N TRP A 70 -18.55 0.10 -32.67
CA TRP A 70 -18.45 -1.19 -31.97
C TRP A 70 -17.01 -1.52 -31.57
N TYR A 71 -16.02 -1.15 -32.39
CA TYR A 71 -14.61 -1.30 -32.05
C TYR A 71 -14.25 -0.50 -30.79
N PHE A 72 -14.60 0.80 -30.74
CA PHE A 72 -14.33 1.65 -29.58
C PHE A 72 -15.10 1.22 -28.34
N PHE A 73 -16.35 0.78 -28.51
CA PHE A 73 -17.15 0.26 -27.41
C PHE A 73 -16.56 -1.03 -26.83
N ALA A 74 -16.17 -1.99 -27.67
CA ALA A 74 -15.54 -3.22 -27.23
C ALA A 74 -14.19 -2.96 -26.53
N PHE A 75 -13.37 -2.04 -27.07
CA PHE A 75 -12.12 -1.62 -26.42
C PHE A 75 -12.38 -0.98 -25.05
N HIS A 76 -13.42 -0.16 -24.92
CA HIS A 76 -13.79 0.47 -23.66
C HIS A 76 -14.20 -0.58 -22.61
N VAL A 77 -15.10 -1.51 -22.97
CA VAL A 77 -15.57 -2.54 -22.04
C VAL A 77 -14.47 -3.52 -21.67
N LEU A 78 -13.67 -3.99 -22.63
CA LEU A 78 -12.68 -5.03 -22.37
C LEU A 78 -11.34 -4.49 -21.84
N GLY A 79 -10.88 -3.36 -22.38
CA GLY A 79 -9.60 -2.76 -22.00
C GLY A 79 -9.75 -1.80 -20.83
N VAL A 80 -10.58 -0.77 -21.02
CA VAL A 80 -10.65 0.35 -20.06
C VAL A 80 -11.29 -0.06 -18.75
N VAL A 81 -12.47 -0.70 -18.79
CA VAL A 81 -13.15 -1.13 -17.57
C VAL A 81 -12.29 -2.16 -16.82
N LEU A 82 -11.66 -3.11 -17.51
CA LEU A 82 -10.82 -4.12 -16.87
C LEU A 82 -9.58 -3.51 -16.21
N ILE A 83 -8.81 -2.69 -16.94
CA ILE A 83 -7.57 -2.10 -16.42
C ILE A 83 -7.89 -1.11 -15.30
N ASN A 84 -8.93 -0.29 -15.44
CA ASN A 84 -9.32 0.68 -14.41
C ASN A 84 -9.76 -0.03 -13.12
N ASN A 85 -10.59 -1.09 -13.23
CA ASN A 85 -10.96 -1.89 -12.07
C ASN A 85 -9.76 -2.60 -11.42
N LEU A 86 -8.79 -3.08 -12.22
CA LEU A 86 -7.57 -3.67 -11.69
C LEU A 86 -6.74 -2.65 -10.90
N VAL A 87 -6.53 -1.45 -11.46
CA VAL A 87 -5.79 -0.38 -10.77
C VAL A 87 -6.49 0.02 -9.47
N GLN A 88 -7.82 0.20 -9.49
CA GLN A 88 -8.60 0.50 -8.29
C GLN A 88 -8.46 -0.61 -7.23
N ALA A 89 -8.55 -1.87 -7.63
CA ALA A 89 -8.37 -3.00 -6.72
C ALA A 89 -6.98 -3.03 -6.08
N VAL A 90 -5.92 -2.76 -6.85
CA VAL A 90 -4.55 -2.69 -6.35
C VAL A 90 -4.38 -1.56 -5.34
N VAL A 91 -4.92 -0.37 -5.65
CA VAL A 91 -4.86 0.80 -4.75
C VAL A 91 -5.59 0.51 -3.43
N ILE A 92 -6.81 -0.03 -3.50
CA ILE A 92 -7.59 -0.39 -2.30
C ILE A 92 -6.86 -1.45 -1.47
N ASN A 93 -6.30 -2.49 -2.12
CA ASN A 93 -5.54 -3.52 -1.44
C ASN A 93 -4.30 -2.96 -0.73
N ALA A 94 -3.58 -2.04 -1.37
CA ALA A 94 -2.44 -1.35 -0.75
C ALA A 94 -2.86 -0.52 0.48
N PHE A 95 -4.01 0.16 0.42
CA PHE A 95 -4.56 0.89 1.58
C PHE A 95 -4.98 -0.06 2.71
N PHE A 96 -5.62 -1.19 2.42
CA PHE A 96 -6.00 -2.17 3.44
C PHE A 96 -4.78 -2.79 4.13
N GLN A 97 -3.72 -3.12 3.39
CA GLN A 97 -2.47 -3.60 3.98
C GLN A 97 -1.85 -2.57 4.94
N GLN A 98 -1.87 -1.28 4.58
CA GLN A 98 -1.37 -0.23 5.47
C GLN A 98 -2.24 -0.06 6.72
N LEU A 99 -3.57 -0.15 6.58
CA LEU A 99 -4.49 -0.08 7.72
C LEU A 99 -4.32 -1.26 8.68
N GLU A 100 -4.15 -2.47 8.15
CA GLU A 100 -3.90 -3.67 8.95
C GLU A 100 -2.56 -3.61 9.67
N ASN A 101 -1.49 -3.17 8.98
CA ASN A 101 -0.19 -2.95 9.62
C ASN A 101 -0.28 -1.93 10.78
N ARG A 102 -1.07 -0.87 10.62
CA ARG A 102 -1.29 0.12 11.68
C ARG A 102 -2.12 -0.43 12.84
N ARG A 103 -3.13 -1.27 12.55
CA ARG A 103 -3.93 -1.98 13.57
C ARG A 103 -3.08 -2.96 14.37
N ASN A 104 -2.29 -3.80 13.71
CA ASN A 104 -1.45 -4.80 14.38
C ASN A 104 -0.32 -4.15 15.19
N SER A 105 0.11 -2.93 14.83
CA SER A 105 1.02 -2.13 15.67
C SER A 105 0.35 -1.55 16.92
N THR A 106 -0.99 -1.57 16.98
CA THR A 106 -1.82 -1.06 18.08
C THR A 106 -2.42 -2.20 18.93
N GLU A 107 -2.58 -3.40 18.37
CA GLU A 107 -2.91 -4.62 19.13
C GLU A 107 -1.67 -5.11 19.88
N ASP A 108 -1.52 -4.51 21.05
CA ASP A 108 -0.69 -4.91 22.18
C ASP A 108 -0.47 -6.44 22.28
N VAL A 109 0.79 -6.84 22.38
CA VAL A 109 1.20 -8.19 22.77
C VAL A 109 0.75 -8.41 24.21
N VAL A 110 -0.39 -9.07 24.40
CA VAL A 110 -0.74 -9.66 25.69
C VAL A 110 0.12 -10.91 25.85
N VAL A 111 1.30 -10.75 26.45
CA VAL A 111 2.08 -11.89 26.94
C VAL A 111 1.36 -12.38 28.18
N GLU A 112 0.81 -13.58 28.09
CA GLU A 112 0.23 -14.35 29.19
C GLU A 112 1.25 -14.40 30.35
N GLY A 113 1.00 -13.63 31.42
CA GLY A 113 1.94 -13.50 32.54
C GLY A 113 2.04 -12.10 33.13
N GLU A 114 2.90 -11.21 32.61
CA GLU A 114 3.43 -10.13 33.48
C GLU A 114 3.53 -8.70 32.92
N ALA A 115 3.17 -8.38 31.68
CA ALA A 115 3.16 -6.96 31.26
C ALA A 115 2.27 -6.66 30.05
N ILE A 116 1.45 -5.60 30.16
CA ILE A 116 0.82 -4.96 29.00
C ILE A 116 1.74 -3.82 28.56
N ILE A 117 2.40 -3.98 27.41
CA ILE A 117 3.31 -2.97 26.86
C ILE A 117 2.55 -2.14 25.82
N ARG A 118 2.12 -0.94 26.20
CA ARG A 118 1.45 0.03 25.31
C ARG A 118 2.39 1.15 24.92
N GLN A 119 2.84 1.18 23.67
CA GLN A 119 3.67 2.23 23.05
C GLN A 119 4.98 2.53 23.81
N GLN A 120 4.91 3.24 24.94
CA GLN A 120 6.03 3.60 25.83
C GLN A 120 5.72 3.34 27.32
N THR A 121 4.62 2.65 27.61
CA THR A 121 4.08 2.44 28.94
C THR A 121 3.90 0.95 29.19
N ALA A 122 4.65 0.41 30.15
CA ALA A 122 4.50 -0.97 30.59
C ALA A 122 3.72 -0.99 31.92
N LEU A 123 2.64 -1.76 31.96
CA LEU A 123 1.82 -1.98 33.15
C LEU A 123 2.20 -3.33 33.78
N PHE A 124 2.62 -3.33 35.05
CA PHE A 124 3.05 -4.52 35.80
C PHE A 124 2.19 -4.71 37.05
N ASP A 125 1.91 -5.96 37.43
CA ASP A 125 1.34 -6.30 38.74
C ASP A 125 2.48 -6.64 39.72
N ALA A 126 2.70 -5.82 40.74
CA ALA A 126 3.80 -6.02 41.68
C ALA A 126 3.63 -7.25 42.59
N THR A 127 2.50 -7.95 42.53
CA THR A 127 2.23 -9.13 43.35
C THR A 127 3.04 -10.35 42.90
N GLU A 128 3.43 -10.42 41.63
CA GLU A 128 4.22 -11.52 41.04
C GLU A 128 5.74 -11.24 41.02
N VAL A 129 6.12 -9.96 41.18
CA VAL A 129 7.53 -9.49 41.21
C VAL A 129 8.19 -9.83 42.55
N THR A 130 8.70 -11.05 42.65
CA THR A 130 9.46 -11.54 43.80
C THR A 130 10.83 -10.85 43.87
N GLY A 131 11.04 -10.00 44.90
CA GLY A 131 12.38 -9.52 45.28
C GLY A 131 12.53 -8.01 45.55
N THR A 132 11.48 -7.20 45.44
CA THR A 132 11.60 -5.77 45.78
C THR A 132 11.39 -5.53 47.27
N LYS A 133 12.38 -4.91 47.94
CA LYS A 133 12.32 -4.55 49.38
C LYS A 133 11.38 -3.37 49.68
N THR A 134 10.51 -3.01 48.74
CA THR A 134 9.70 -1.79 48.77
C THR A 134 8.31 -2.01 49.38
N GLY A 135 7.91 -3.26 49.69
CA GLY A 135 6.66 -3.57 50.39
C GLY A 135 5.40 -3.08 49.66
N ALA A 136 5.52 -2.83 48.37
CA ALA A 136 4.54 -2.08 47.61
C ALA A 136 3.67 -3.05 46.79
N SER A 137 2.38 -3.15 47.12
CA SER A 137 1.40 -3.97 46.40
C SER A 137 0.55 -3.11 45.46
N GLY A 138 0.24 -3.62 44.26
CA GLY A 138 -0.59 -2.93 43.27
C GLY A 138 -0.01 -2.90 41.85
N GLY A 139 -0.76 -2.30 40.92
CA GLY A 139 -0.36 -2.14 39.53
C GLY A 139 0.53 -0.91 39.31
N TYR A 140 1.71 -1.09 38.71
CA TYR A 140 2.67 -0.02 38.44
C TYR A 140 2.80 0.26 36.95
N VAL A 141 2.94 1.54 36.61
CA VAL A 141 3.02 2.05 35.26
C VAL A 141 4.43 2.61 35.03
N ALA A 142 5.28 1.89 34.30
CA ALA A 142 6.57 2.43 33.88
C ALA A 142 6.41 3.15 32.54
N ARG A 143 6.70 4.46 32.50
CA ARG A 143 6.69 5.27 31.28
C ARG A 143 8.12 5.63 30.91
N ILE A 144 8.61 5.15 29.76
CA ILE A 144 9.90 5.58 29.24
C ILE A 144 9.69 6.91 28.50
N GLN A 145 10.36 7.96 28.96
CA GLN A 145 10.31 9.27 28.31
C GLN A 145 11.49 9.34 27.33
N ALA A 146 11.22 9.03 26.06
CA ALA A 146 12.23 9.11 25.01
C ALA A 146 12.72 10.56 24.87
N ILE A 147 14.01 10.81 25.10
CA ILE A 147 14.61 12.15 24.98
C ILE A 147 14.92 12.49 23.50
N HIS A 148 14.87 11.54 22.56
CA HIS A 148 15.04 11.77 21.11
C HIS A 148 14.11 10.88 20.27
N SER A 149 13.52 11.45 19.22
CA SER A 149 12.34 10.95 18.50
C SER A 149 12.60 10.05 17.28
N ASP A 150 13.82 9.54 17.08
CA ASP A 150 14.22 8.93 15.79
C ASP A 150 14.60 7.43 15.85
N ILE A 151 14.21 6.67 16.88
CA ILE A 151 14.59 5.24 16.99
C ILE A 151 13.37 4.35 17.29
N ASP A 152 12.48 4.21 16.32
CA ASP A 152 11.19 3.51 16.49
C ASP A 152 11.25 1.98 16.45
N VAL A 153 12.37 1.38 16.00
CA VAL A 153 12.44 -0.08 15.75
C VAL A 153 13.45 -0.79 16.66
N ASN A 154 14.62 -0.19 16.92
CA ASN A 154 15.70 -0.88 17.62
C ASN A 154 15.48 -0.97 19.15
N GLU A 155 14.74 -0.03 19.73
CA GLU A 155 14.44 -0.02 21.18
C GLU A 155 13.44 -1.11 21.58
N ARG A 156 12.54 -1.51 20.66
CA ARG A 156 11.57 -2.59 20.90
C ARG A 156 12.26 -3.94 21.10
N GLU A 157 13.28 -4.24 20.31
CA GLU A 157 14.08 -5.46 20.47
C GLU A 157 14.96 -5.41 21.72
N GLN A 158 15.48 -4.23 22.07
CA GLN A 158 16.21 -4.04 23.32
C GLN A 158 15.31 -4.22 24.54
N LEU A 159 14.09 -3.68 24.53
CA LEU A 159 13.08 -3.92 25.57
C LEU A 159 12.78 -5.42 25.69
N LYS A 160 12.54 -6.10 24.56
CA LYS A 160 12.27 -7.55 24.56
C LYS A 160 13.42 -8.36 25.14
N THR A 161 14.68 -8.03 24.82
CA THR A 161 15.85 -8.74 25.36
C THR A 161 16.11 -8.44 26.83
N LEU A 162 15.88 -7.21 27.29
CA LEU A 162 16.03 -6.82 28.69
C LEU A 162 15.02 -7.54 29.61
N PHE A 163 13.78 -7.73 29.16
CA PHE A 163 12.75 -8.41 29.95
C PHE A 163 12.73 -9.94 29.80
N THR A 164 13.27 -10.49 28.71
CA THR A 164 13.35 -11.96 28.53
C THR A 164 14.47 -12.60 29.37
N ASN A 165 15.53 -11.85 29.70
CA ASN A 165 16.72 -12.45 30.34
C ASN A 165 16.63 -12.54 31.88
N SER A 166 15.65 -11.91 32.51
CA SER A 166 15.51 -11.93 33.98
C SER A 166 14.92 -13.24 34.52
N SER A 167 14.26 -14.05 33.70
CA SER A 167 13.67 -15.35 34.11
C SER A 167 14.70 -16.50 34.15
N ARG A 168 15.91 -16.29 33.60
CA ARG A 168 16.92 -17.35 33.49
C ARG A 168 17.97 -17.35 34.60
N SER A 169 18.01 -16.32 35.45
CA SER A 169 19.06 -16.17 36.49
C SER A 169 18.72 -16.83 37.84
N SER A 170 17.49 -17.32 38.06
CA SER A 170 17.08 -17.85 39.36
C SER A 170 17.32 -19.36 39.57
N ASN A 171 17.74 -20.10 38.53
CA ASN A 171 17.93 -21.56 38.64
C ASN A 171 19.37 -22.03 38.91
N ASN A 172 20.36 -21.12 39.03
CA ASN A 172 21.77 -21.50 39.18
C ASN A 172 22.42 -21.09 40.53
N LEU A 173 21.64 -20.87 41.59
CA LEU A 173 22.17 -20.52 42.93
C LEU A 173 21.90 -21.57 44.03
N ALA A 174 21.46 -22.79 43.67
CA ALA A 174 21.19 -23.85 44.64
C ALA A 174 22.12 -25.08 44.53
N GLY A 175 23.25 -24.98 43.83
CA GLY A 175 24.11 -26.14 43.55
C GLY A 175 25.58 -25.81 43.38
N ASP A 176 26.17 -25.03 44.29
CA ASP A 176 27.63 -24.98 44.44
C ASP A 176 28.03 -24.44 45.82
N ALA A 177 28.17 -25.34 46.79
CA ALA A 177 28.95 -25.12 48.00
C ALA A 177 29.61 -26.46 48.33
N GLY A 178 30.85 -26.60 47.86
CA GLY A 178 31.69 -27.78 48.03
C GLY A 178 32.08 -28.06 49.48
N ASP A 179 32.20 -29.35 49.77
CA ASP A 179 33.46 -30.03 50.07
C ASP A 179 34.45 -29.31 50.99
N ASN A 180 34.59 -29.77 52.24
CA ASN A 180 35.77 -30.54 52.67
C ASN A 180 35.81 -30.81 54.18
N ASP A 181 36.23 -32.03 54.50
CA ASP A 181 37.11 -32.46 55.61
C ASP A 181 36.96 -31.85 57.00
N ASP A 182 36.69 -32.71 58.01
CA ASP A 182 37.67 -32.95 59.08
C ASP A 182 37.25 -34.03 60.10
N ALA A 183 38.15 -35.02 60.23
CA ALA A 183 38.73 -35.49 61.49
C ALA A 183 37.91 -36.30 62.53
N LYS A 184 38.39 -37.55 62.67
CA LYS A 184 38.84 -38.24 63.91
C LYS A 184 37.87 -39.15 64.69
N ALA A 185 38.32 -40.40 64.73
CA ALA A 185 38.32 -41.40 65.83
C ALA A 185 36.99 -42.08 66.18
#